data_AF-A0A0F9H1T0-F1
#
_entry.id   AF-A0A0F9H1T0-F1
#
_cell.length_a   1.000
_cell.length_b   1.000
_cell.length_c   1.000
_cell.angle_alpha   90.00
_cell.angle_beta   90.00
_cell.angle_gamma   90.00
#
_symmetry.space_group_name_H-M   'P 1'
#
loop_
_entity.id
_entity.type
_entity.pdbx_description
1 polymer ?
#
loop_
_entity_poly.entity_id
_entity_poly.type
_entity_poly.pdbx_seq_one_letter_code
_entity_poly.pdbx_strand_id
1 'polypeptide(L)' 'MTTYGEAVKALLRAGFTHRDIIDMTKTEGRDETKRLGELALAEEAELIQQEEDETNEKA' A
#
# COMPACT_ATOMS: atom_id res chain seq x y z
N MET A 1 -8.70 -9.41 -6.13
CA MET A 1 -8.64 -9.41 -4.66
C MET A 1 -7.19 -9.62 -4.29
N THR A 2 -6.58 -8.63 -3.65
CA THR A 2 -5.16 -8.65 -3.30
C THR A 2 -4.91 -9.76 -2.28
N THR A 3 -3.73 -10.37 -2.27
CA THR A 3 -3.35 -11.33 -1.24
C THR A 3 -2.84 -10.60 0.01
N TYR A 4 -2.86 -11.29 1.15
CA TYR A 4 -2.28 -10.71 2.37
C TYR A 4 -0.79 -10.39 2.23
N GLY A 5 -0.05 -11.20 1.48
CA GLY A 5 1.38 -10.95 1.23
C GLY A 5 1.62 -9.70 0.38
N GLU A 6 0.74 -9.41 -0.58
CA GLU A 6 0.80 -8.17 -1.37
C GLU A 6 0.46 -6.95 -0.53
N ALA A 7 -0.57 -7.03 0.32
CA ALA A 7 -0.90 -5.98 1.26
C ALA A 7 0.26 -5.66 2.21
N VAL A 8 0.94 -6.67 2.77
CA VAL A 8 2.12 -6.47 3.62
C VAL A 8 3.25 -5.79 2.85
N LYS A 9 3.51 -6.18 1.60
CA LYS A 9 4.55 -5.54 0.78
C LYS A 9 4.23 -4.07 0.51
N ALA A 10 2.97 -3.76 0.22
CA ALA A 10 2.52 -2.39 -0.01
C ALA A 10 2.72 -1.51 1.24
N LEU A 11 2.32 -2.02 2.42
CA LEU A 11 2.54 -1.32 3.69
C LEU A 11 4.03 -1.07 3.96
N LEU A 12 4.91 -2.02 3.63
CA LEU A 12 6.36 -1.82 3.79
C LEU A 12 6.91 -0.74 2.87
N ARG A 13 6.42 -0.65 1.62
CA ARG A 13 6.79 0.44 0.69
C ARG A 13 6.26 1.79 1.17
N ALA A 14 5.06 1.80 1.74
CA ALA A 14 4.47 2.98 2.38
C ALA A 14 5.19 3.39 3.69
N GLY A 15 6.23 2.67 4.12
CA GLY A 15 7.09 3.05 5.24
C GLY A 15 6.72 2.43 6.58
N PHE A 16 5.71 1.55 6.64
CA PHE A 16 5.42 0.79 7.87
C PHE A 16 6.55 -0.19 8.17
N THR A 17 6.82 -0.43 9.46
CA THR A 17 7.78 -1.47 9.85
C THR A 17 7.11 -2.83 9.98
N HIS A 18 7.90 -3.90 9.98
CA HIS A 18 7.40 -5.24 10.31
C HIS A 18 6.69 -5.29 11.66
N ARG A 19 7.14 -4.49 12.64
CA ARG A 19 6.55 -4.46 13.97
C ARG A 19 5.16 -3.84 13.94
N ASP A 20 5.00 -2.72 13.24
CA ASP A 20 3.70 -2.04 13.09
C ASP A 20 2.68 -2.96 12.45
N ILE A 21 3.08 -3.67 11.38
CA ILE A 21 2.21 -4.61 10.68
C ILE A 21 1.80 -5.76 11.60
N ILE A 22 2.73 -6.32 12.39
CA ILE A 22 2.42 -7.38 13.36
C ILE A 22 1.46 -6.89 14.44
N ASP A 23 1.68 -5.69 14.98
CA ASP A 23 0.87 -5.14 16.06
C ASP A 23 -0.54 -4.78 15.56
N MET A 24 -0.64 -4.21 14.35
CA MET A 24 -1.89 -3.96 13.65
C MET A 24 -2.65 -5.27 13.38
N THR A 25 -1.96 -6.30 12.87
CA THR A 25 -2.58 -7.63 12.64
C THR A 25 -3.13 -8.23 13.93
N LYS A 26 -2.45 -8.02 15.05
CA LYS A 26 -2.90 -8.50 16.37
C LYS A 26 -4.05 -7.69 16.94
N THR A 27 -4.09 -6.40 16.67
CA THR A 27 -5.05 -5.46 17.27
C THR A 27 -6.33 -5.39 16.46
N GLU A 28 -6.23 -5.25 15.14
CA GLU A 28 -7.35 -5.03 14.22
C GLU A 28 -7.67 -6.26 13.37
N GLY A 29 -6.75 -7.22 13.32
CA GLY A 29 -6.92 -8.45 12.58
C GLY A 29 -6.34 -8.42 11.18
N ARG A 30 -6.35 -9.60 10.56
CA ARG A 30 -5.75 -9.85 9.25
C ARG A 30 -6.49 -9.12 8.12
N ASP A 31 -7.81 -9.03 8.20
CA ASP A 31 -8.64 -8.44 7.15
C ASP A 31 -8.48 -6.92 7.09
N GLU A 32 -8.36 -6.25 8.25
CA GLU A 32 -8.13 -4.81 8.29
C GLU A 32 -6.71 -4.46 7.82
N THR A 33 -5.70 -5.22 8.26
CA THR A 33 -4.33 -5.09 7.75
C THR A 33 -4.28 -5.27 6.23
N LYS A 34 -5.08 -6.22 5.71
CA LYS A 34 -5.21 -6.43 4.27
C LYS A 34 -5.80 -5.20 3.60
N ARG A 35 -6.94 -4.68 4.09
CA ARG A 35 -7.62 -3.50 3.55
C ARG A 35 -6.70 -2.28 3.48
N LEU A 36 -5.90 -2.04 4.53
CA LEU A 36 -4.92 -0.95 4.55
C LEU A 36 -3.82 -1.13 3.51
N GLY A 37 -3.34 -2.36 3.30
CA GLY A 37 -2.40 -2.63 2.22
C GLY A 37 -3.00 -2.47 0.82
N GLU A 38 -4.31 -2.71 0.65
CA GLU A 38 -5.00 -2.41 -0.63
C GLU A 38 -5.07 -0.90 -0.90
N LEU A 39 -5.28 -0.10 0.14
CA LEU A 39 -5.25 1.37 0.02
C LEU A 39 -3.85 1.88 -0.34
N ALA A 40 -2.80 1.37 0.31
CA ALA A 40 -1.43 1.74 0.00
C ALA A 40 -1.05 1.42 -1.46
N LEU A 41 -1.56 0.32 -2.03
CA LEU A 41 -1.36 0.00 -3.45
C LEU A 41 -2.08 0.97 -4.39
N ALA A 42 -3.29 1.39 -4.02
CA ALA A 42 -4.06 2.33 -4.83
C ALA A 42 -3.37 3.71 -4.85
N GLU A 43 -2.88 4.17 -3.69
CA GLU A 43 -2.14 5.43 -3.58
C GLU A 43 -0.82 5.39 -4.37
N GLU A 44 -0.07 4.29 -4.29
CA GLU A 44 1.15 4.08 -5.11
C GLU A 44 0.83 4.16 -6.62
N ALA A 45 -0.28 3.55 -7.06
CA ALA A 45 -0.69 3.57 -8.46
C ALA A 45 -1.14 4.97 -8.92
N GLU A 46 -1.86 5.72 -8.08
CA GLU A 46 -2.28 7.09 -8.39
C GLU A 46 -1.08 8.03 -8.54
N LEU A 47 -0.06 7.89 -7.69
CA LEU A 47 1.16 8.69 -7.77
C LEU A 47 1.92 8.42 -9.08
N ILE A 48 2.05 7.14 -9.48
CA ILE A 48 2.71 6.77 -10.74
C ILE A 48 1.96 7.37 -11.93
N GLN A 49 0.62 7.29 -11.94
CA GLN A 49 -0.18 7.86 -13.03
C GLN A 49 0.00 9.38 -13.12
N GLN A 50 0.01 10.07 -11.99
CA GLN A 50 0.24 11.53 -11.96
C GLN A 50 1.63 11.90 -12.49
N GLU A 51 2.67 11.15 -12.11
CA GLU A 51 4.02 11.36 -12.63
C GLU A 51 4.12 11.12 -14.16
N GLU A 52 3.42 10.11 -14.67
CA GLU A 52 3.35 9.83 -16.11
C GLU A 52 2.59 10.92 -16.88
N ASP A 53 1.47 11.38 -16.35
CA ASP A 53 0.67 12.47 -16.94
C ASP A 53 1.47 13.78 -16.97
N GLU A 54 2.15 14.14 -15.88
CA GLU A 54 3.04 15.31 -15.83
C GLU A 54 4.22 15.24 -16.81
N THR A 55 4.75 14.03 -17.03
CA THR A 55 5.87 13.83 -17.95
C THR A 55 5.42 13.95 -19.41
N ASN A 56 4.21 13.47 -19.73
CA ASN A 56 3.63 13.56 -21.07
C ASN A 56 3.17 14.99 -21.42
N GLU A 57 2.71 15.79 -20.46
CA GLU A 57 2.36 17.20 -20.70
C GLU A 57 3.59 18.10 -20.92
N LYS A 58 4.77 17.70 -20.43
CA LYS A 58 6.03 18.45 -20.54
C LYS A 58 6.88 18.07 -21.78
N ALA A 59 6.50 17.03 -22.53
CA ALA A 59 7.20 16.51 -23.71
C ALA A 59 6.66 17.10 -25.02
#